data_AF-A0A453BK04-F1
#
_entry.id   AF-A0A453BK04-F1
#
_cell.length_a   1.000
_cell.length_b   1.000
_cell.length_c   1.000
_cell.angle_alpha   90.00
_cell.angle_beta   90.00
_cell.angle_gamma   90.00
#
_symmetry.space_group_name_H-M   'P 1'
#
loop_
_entity.id
_entity.type
_entity.pdbx_description
1 polymer ?
#
loop_
_entity_poly.entity_id
_entity_poly.type
_entity_poly.pdbx_seq_one_letter_code
_entity_poly.pdbx_strand_id
1 'polypeptide(L)'
;MINDQFVVNPTTEQMEDSELDLMMAGTDSAILMIEGFCDFLTEEKLLQAVETGQVAIREICKAIDVLVQTCGKKKMVEAINLPPAELYRHVEDISGDELVKALQIKEKIPRRKALSALEEKVIMILSEQGYVSKDELSGPIENLADIVEEEDEDEVIEDGEVDEGDVHIKPVSRKPHRQLFSEVDVKLVFKEVSSKYLRRRIVEGEKRSDGRSACELRPINSQCGILPRAHGSALFTRGETQALAVVTLGDYQMAQRIDTLVDTEESKSFYLQYTFPPSSVGEVGRTGAPNRREIGHGMLAERA
;
A
#
# COMPACT_ATOMS: atom_id res chain seq x y z
N MET A 1 6.07 32.89 1.24
CA MET A 1 7.32 33.66 1.31
C MET A 1 7.01 35.05 0.78
N ILE A 2 7.26 36.09 1.56
CA ILE A 2 6.86 37.47 1.23
C ILE A 2 8.10 38.33 1.35
N ASN A 3 8.47 39.06 0.30
CA ASN A 3 9.70 39.88 0.26
C ASN A 3 10.96 39.10 0.70
N ASP A 4 11.15 37.88 0.18
CA ASP A 4 12.24 36.96 0.52
C ASP A 4 12.29 36.51 2.00
N GLN A 5 11.20 36.71 2.77
CA GLN A 5 11.10 36.24 4.16
C GLN A 5 10.09 35.10 4.31
N PHE A 6 10.47 34.10 5.11
CA PHE A 6 9.58 33.00 5.47
C PHE A 6 8.66 33.44 6.62
N VAL A 7 7.36 33.38 6.36
CA VAL A 7 6.31 33.68 7.34
C VAL A 7 5.63 32.37 7.71
N VAL A 8 5.60 32.05 9.00
CA VAL A 8 4.94 30.84 9.53
C VAL A 8 3.48 31.18 9.83
N ASN A 9 2.56 30.34 9.36
CA ASN A 9 1.11 30.54 9.49
C ASN A 9 0.64 31.93 9.02
N PRO A 10 0.92 32.30 7.75
CA PRO A 10 0.50 33.59 7.19
C PRO A 10 -1.03 33.75 7.18
N THR A 11 -1.51 34.98 7.22
CA THR A 11 -2.94 35.30 7.05
C THR A 11 -3.37 35.18 5.59
N THR A 12 -4.68 35.17 5.32
CA THR A 12 -5.22 35.17 3.95
C THR A 12 -4.70 36.35 3.14
N GLU A 13 -4.68 37.57 3.70
CA GLU A 13 -4.13 38.75 3.03
C GLU A 13 -2.63 38.61 2.73
N GLN A 14 -1.86 38.02 3.65
CA GLN A 14 -0.42 37.78 3.43
C GLN A 14 -0.17 36.73 2.34
N MET A 15 -1.09 35.78 2.17
CA MET A 15 -0.97 34.74 1.14
C MET A 15 -1.18 35.27 -0.28
N GLU A 16 -1.89 36.39 -0.46
CA GLU A 16 -2.07 37.03 -1.78
C GLU A 16 -0.73 37.50 -2.37
N ASP A 17 0.21 37.93 -1.53
CA ASP A 17 1.55 38.40 -1.92
C ASP A 17 2.63 37.30 -1.77
N SER A 18 2.24 36.05 -1.49
CA SER A 18 3.17 34.98 -1.16
C SER A 18 3.56 34.13 -2.37
N GLU A 19 4.86 34.01 -2.63
CA GLU A 19 5.41 33.13 -3.70
C GLU A 19 5.52 31.65 -3.27
N LEU A 20 5.09 31.32 -2.05
CA LEU A 20 5.19 29.97 -1.47
C LEU A 20 4.00 29.71 -0.56
N ASP A 21 3.22 28.68 -0.89
CA ASP A 21 2.23 28.07 -0.02
C ASP A 21 2.73 26.67 0.35
N LEU A 22 3.06 26.47 1.63
CA LEU A 22 3.64 25.21 2.11
C LEU A 22 2.98 24.78 3.41
N MET A 23 2.31 23.64 3.37
CA MET A 23 1.76 22.94 4.52
C MET A 23 2.67 21.77 4.90
N MET A 24 2.98 21.68 6.18
CA MET A 24 3.87 20.63 6.70
C MET A 24 3.27 19.97 7.93
N ALA A 25 3.48 18.67 8.07
CA ALA A 25 3.14 17.90 9.26
C ALA A 25 4.31 16.99 9.65
N GLY A 26 4.56 16.84 10.94
CA GLY A 26 5.71 16.11 11.45
C GLY A 26 5.63 15.80 12.93
N THR A 27 6.67 15.11 13.42
CA THR A 27 7.00 15.00 14.83
C THR A 27 8.03 16.07 15.21
N ASP A 28 8.44 16.10 16.47
CA ASP A 28 9.53 16.95 16.97
C ASP A 28 10.88 16.70 16.27
N SER A 29 11.08 15.47 15.77
CA SER A 29 12.32 14.98 15.19
C SER A 29 12.29 14.77 13.67
N ALA A 30 11.11 14.62 13.05
CA ALA A 30 11.00 14.23 11.66
C ALA A 30 9.78 14.82 10.97
N ILE A 31 9.94 15.19 9.69
CA ILE A 31 8.84 15.60 8.83
C ILE A 31 8.16 14.33 8.29
N LEU A 32 6.83 14.32 8.32
CA LEU A 32 6.01 13.19 7.87
C LEU A 32 5.30 13.49 6.54
N MET A 33 4.90 14.74 6.31
CA MET A 33 4.16 15.15 5.12
C MET A 33 4.48 16.62 4.78
N ILE A 34 4.60 16.88 3.48
CA ILE A 34 4.71 18.22 2.90
C ILE A 34 3.73 18.27 1.72
N GLU A 35 2.91 19.31 1.66
CA GLU A 35 2.01 19.61 0.55
C GLU A 35 2.11 21.12 0.29
N GLY A 36 2.25 21.54 -0.96
CA GLY A 36 2.41 22.95 -1.26
C GLY A 36 2.76 23.22 -2.71
N PHE A 37 2.84 24.49 -3.05
CA PHE A 37 3.29 24.99 -4.34
C PHE A 37 4.13 26.25 -4.16
N CYS A 38 4.92 26.57 -5.17
CA CYS A 38 5.75 27.76 -5.17
C CYS A 38 5.95 28.29 -6.58
N ASP A 39 6.19 29.59 -6.69
CA ASP A 39 6.46 30.24 -7.96
C ASP A 39 7.94 30.07 -8.33
N PHE A 40 8.27 28.90 -8.90
CA PHE A 40 9.59 28.58 -9.45
C PHE A 40 10.77 28.86 -8.50
N LEU A 41 10.61 28.57 -7.22
CA LEU A 41 11.68 28.72 -6.22
C LEU A 41 12.78 27.67 -6.39
N THR A 42 14.01 28.06 -6.10
CA THR A 42 15.19 27.17 -6.06
C THR A 42 15.04 26.11 -4.96
N GLU A 43 15.65 24.94 -5.14
CA GLU A 43 15.64 23.87 -4.14
C GLU A 43 16.22 24.33 -2.78
N GLU A 44 17.23 25.21 -2.78
CA GLU A 44 17.81 25.73 -1.53
C GLU A 44 16.79 26.56 -0.73
N LYS A 45 16.03 27.44 -1.39
CA LYS A 45 14.96 28.21 -0.73
C LYS A 45 13.86 27.30 -0.19
N LEU A 46 13.47 26.26 -0.94
CA LEU A 46 12.49 25.29 -0.47
C LEU A 46 12.99 24.52 0.75
N LEU A 47 14.26 24.11 0.77
CA LEU A 47 14.85 23.43 1.92
C LEU A 47 14.86 24.34 3.17
N GLN A 48 15.20 25.62 3.00
CA GLN A 48 15.16 26.60 4.09
C GLN A 48 13.72 26.82 4.63
N ALA A 49 12.73 26.85 3.74
CA ALA A 49 11.33 26.92 4.14
C ALA A 49 10.91 25.70 4.98
N VAL A 50 11.34 24.50 4.54
CA VAL A 50 11.10 23.24 5.23
C VAL A 50 11.74 23.22 6.62
N GLU A 51 12.99 23.69 6.74
CA GLU A 51 13.67 23.81 8.03
C GLU A 51 12.95 24.78 8.97
N THR A 52 12.52 25.94 8.44
CA THR A 52 11.76 26.95 9.18
C THR A 52 10.43 26.38 9.70
N GLY A 53 9.71 25.65 8.84
CA GLY A 53 8.46 24.97 9.21
C GLY A 53 8.66 23.90 10.28
N GLN A 54 9.75 23.13 10.22
CA GLN A 54 10.06 22.09 11.22
C GLN A 54 10.34 22.68 12.62
N VAL A 55 10.94 23.88 12.69
CA VAL A 55 11.11 24.58 13.98
C VAL A 55 9.75 24.89 14.60
N ALA A 56 8.81 25.42 13.83
CA ALA A 56 7.46 25.73 14.31
C ALA A 56 6.68 24.47 14.71
N ILE A 57 6.76 23.39 13.92
CA ILE A 57 6.16 22.09 14.25
C ILE A 57 6.66 21.60 15.61
N ARG A 58 7.98 21.71 15.87
CA ARG A 58 8.57 21.28 17.14
C ARG A 58 8.01 22.06 18.33
N GLU A 59 7.75 23.36 18.18
CA GLU A 59 7.13 24.17 19.25
C GLU A 59 5.70 23.71 19.52
N ILE A 60 4.92 23.44 18.47
CA ILE A 60 3.55 22.90 18.59
C ILE A 60 3.57 21.53 19.27
N CYS A 61 4.45 20.61 18.85
CA CYS A 61 4.59 19.29 19.47
C CYS A 61 4.89 19.41 20.98
N LYS A 62 5.83 20.27 21.37
CA LYS A 62 6.15 20.51 22.79
C LYS A 62 4.95 21.02 23.58
N ALA A 63 4.18 21.95 23.01
CA ALA A 63 2.97 22.47 23.66
C ALA A 63 1.91 21.37 23.84
N ILE A 64 1.72 20.51 22.83
CA ILE A 64 0.84 19.35 22.90
C ILE A 64 1.32 18.36 23.97
N ASP A 65 2.63 18.11 24.07
CA ASP A 65 3.19 17.22 25.08
C ASP A 65 2.96 17.73 26.51
N VAL A 66 3.11 19.05 26.73
CA VAL A 66 2.76 19.69 28.02
C VAL A 66 1.28 19.49 28.34
N LEU A 67 0.40 19.62 27.36
CA LEU A 67 -1.03 19.38 27.55
C LEU A 67 -1.32 17.91 27.87
N VAL A 68 -0.68 16.97 27.17
CA VAL A 68 -0.78 15.53 27.44
C VAL A 68 -0.27 15.18 28.85
N GLN A 69 0.79 15.83 29.32
CA GLN A 69 1.27 15.67 30.69
C GLN A 69 0.27 16.22 31.73
N THR A 70 -0.44 17.28 31.40
CA THR A 70 -1.40 17.93 32.30
C THR A 70 -2.72 17.15 32.40
N CYS A 71 -3.26 16.68 31.27
CA CYS A 71 -4.59 16.08 31.22
C CYS A 71 -4.76 14.92 30.21
N GLY A 72 -3.66 14.26 29.82
CA GLY A 72 -3.68 13.13 28.89
C GLY A 72 -4.34 11.87 29.46
N LYS A 73 -5.09 11.16 28.60
CA LYS A 73 -5.65 9.84 28.95
C LYS A 73 -4.56 8.76 28.93
N LYS A 74 -4.74 7.70 29.74
CA LYS A 74 -3.86 6.52 29.75
C LYS A 74 -3.77 5.91 28.34
N LYS A 75 -2.54 5.68 27.85
CA LYS A 75 -2.28 5.03 26.56
C LYS A 75 -2.71 3.56 26.60
N MET A 76 -3.34 3.08 25.53
CA MET A 76 -3.81 1.71 25.39
C MET A 76 -2.73 0.86 24.70
N VAL A 77 -1.74 0.39 25.48
CA VAL A 77 -0.64 -0.44 24.95
C VAL A 77 -1.00 -1.92 24.83
N GLU A 78 -1.98 -2.38 25.61
CA GLU A 78 -2.38 -3.79 25.71
C GLU A 78 -3.11 -4.30 24.46
N ALA A 79 -3.61 -3.42 23.60
CA ALA A 79 -4.30 -3.78 22.35
C ALA A 79 -3.33 -4.06 21.19
N ILE A 80 -2.03 -3.88 21.38
CA ILE A 80 -1.02 -4.13 20.34
C ILE A 80 -0.77 -5.63 20.27
N ASN A 81 -1.25 -6.27 19.20
CA ASN A 81 -0.94 -7.65 18.88
C ASN A 81 0.10 -7.70 17.76
N LEU A 82 1.28 -8.26 18.06
CA LEU A 82 2.35 -8.44 17.08
C LEU A 82 2.42 -9.90 16.65
N PRO A 83 2.76 -10.17 15.38
CA PRO A 83 2.98 -11.53 14.93
C PRO A 83 4.08 -12.24 15.74
N PRO A 84 3.95 -13.54 16.04
CA PRO A 84 4.99 -14.30 16.73
C PRO A 84 6.33 -14.25 15.98
N ALA A 85 7.45 -14.10 16.71
CA ALA A 85 8.78 -13.99 16.11
C ALA A 85 9.17 -15.21 15.25
N GLU A 86 8.65 -16.40 15.59
CA GLU A 86 8.87 -17.65 14.86
C GLU A 86 8.28 -17.60 13.44
N LEU A 87 7.14 -16.89 13.26
CA LEU A 87 6.47 -16.75 11.97
C LEU A 87 7.37 -16.08 10.92
N TYR A 88 8.18 -15.10 11.33
CA TYR A 88 9.14 -14.44 10.44
C TYR A 88 10.15 -15.43 9.86
N ARG A 89 10.68 -16.34 10.68
CA ARG A 89 11.63 -17.37 10.23
C ARG A 89 10.95 -18.34 9.29
N HIS A 90 9.76 -18.82 9.63
CA HIS A 90 9.01 -19.74 8.76
C HIS A 90 8.69 -19.14 7.40
N VAL A 91 8.28 -17.87 7.36
CA VAL A 91 8.02 -17.16 6.09
C VAL A 91 9.31 -16.99 5.28
N GLU A 92 10.42 -16.61 5.91
CA GLU A 92 11.73 -16.51 5.25
C GLU A 92 12.18 -17.88 4.68
N ASP A 93 12.03 -18.97 5.44
CA ASP A 93 12.41 -20.33 5.03
C ASP A 93 11.56 -20.85 3.87
N ILE A 94 10.26 -20.58 3.86
CA ILE A 94 9.32 -21.06 2.84
C ILE A 94 9.47 -20.26 1.54
N SER A 95 9.63 -18.94 1.66
CA SER A 95 9.50 -18.02 0.52
C SER A 95 10.82 -17.50 -0.02
N GLY A 96 11.92 -17.52 0.73
CA GLY A 96 13.15 -16.77 0.46
C GLY A 96 13.66 -16.84 -0.98
N ASP A 97 13.96 -18.04 -1.49
CA ASP A 97 14.52 -18.21 -2.84
C ASP A 97 13.54 -17.85 -3.95
N GLU A 98 12.27 -18.26 -3.80
CA GLU A 98 11.21 -17.96 -4.77
C GLU A 98 10.88 -16.46 -4.78
N LEU A 99 10.89 -15.82 -3.60
CA LEU A 99 10.66 -14.40 -3.42
C LEU A 99 11.76 -13.58 -4.10
N VAL A 100 13.03 -13.97 -3.94
CA VAL A 100 14.16 -13.32 -4.63
C VAL A 100 14.00 -13.38 -6.15
N LYS A 101 13.57 -14.54 -6.69
CA LYS A 101 13.30 -14.69 -8.13
C LYS A 101 12.09 -13.85 -8.57
N ALA A 102 11.00 -13.88 -7.81
CA ALA A 102 9.79 -13.11 -8.11
C ALA A 102 10.06 -11.59 -8.12
N LEU A 103 10.84 -11.08 -7.18
CA LEU A 103 11.23 -9.66 -7.10
C LEU A 103 12.15 -9.21 -8.25
N GLN A 104 12.78 -10.13 -8.98
CA GLN A 104 13.63 -9.85 -10.15
C GLN A 104 12.86 -9.79 -11.47
N ILE A 105 11.58 -10.16 -11.47
CA ILE A 105 10.73 -10.02 -12.65
C ILE A 105 10.54 -8.53 -12.95
N LYS A 106 10.93 -8.11 -14.16
CA LYS A 106 10.94 -6.70 -14.57
C LYS A 106 9.52 -6.14 -14.74
N GLU A 107 8.68 -6.85 -15.47
CA GLU A 107 7.31 -6.44 -15.79
C GLU A 107 6.40 -6.52 -14.56
N LYS A 108 5.52 -5.52 -14.39
CA LYS A 108 4.65 -5.41 -13.21
C LYS A 108 3.63 -6.54 -13.11
N ILE A 109 2.95 -6.90 -14.20
CA ILE A 109 1.86 -7.88 -14.15
C ILE A 109 2.39 -9.28 -13.81
N PRO A 110 3.42 -9.81 -14.50
CA PRO A 110 4.00 -11.11 -14.13
C PRO A 110 4.60 -11.11 -12.72
N ARG A 111 5.25 -10.02 -12.30
CA ARG A 111 5.78 -9.88 -10.93
C ARG A 111 4.67 -9.96 -9.88
N ARG A 112 3.58 -9.20 -10.09
CA ARG A 112 2.43 -9.20 -9.16
C ARG A 112 1.83 -10.60 -9.05
N LYS A 113 1.62 -11.28 -10.18
CA LYS A 113 1.07 -12.64 -10.22
C LYS A 113 1.97 -13.64 -9.47
N ALA A 114 3.28 -13.56 -9.66
CA ALA A 114 4.23 -14.43 -8.97
C ALA A 114 4.26 -14.18 -7.46
N LEU A 115 4.21 -12.92 -7.03
CA LEU A 115 4.16 -12.57 -5.60
C LEU A 115 2.85 -13.02 -4.95
N SER A 116 1.70 -12.84 -5.62
CA SER A 116 0.41 -13.31 -5.10
C SER A 116 0.33 -14.82 -5.00
N ALA A 117 0.83 -15.56 -6.01
CA ALA A 117 0.88 -17.02 -5.95
C ALA A 117 1.80 -17.52 -4.81
N LEU A 118 2.91 -16.82 -4.57
CA LEU A 118 3.82 -17.13 -3.47
C LEU A 118 3.18 -16.82 -2.11
N GLU A 119 2.47 -15.70 -1.99
CA GLU A 119 1.72 -15.33 -0.78
C GLU A 119 0.65 -16.39 -0.47
N GLU A 120 -0.15 -16.80 -1.46
CA GLU A 120 -1.16 -17.86 -1.32
C GLU A 120 -0.54 -19.19 -0.87
N LYS A 121 0.60 -19.57 -1.46
CA LYS A 121 1.35 -20.78 -1.06
C LYS A 121 1.81 -20.70 0.40
N VAL A 122 2.33 -19.55 0.83
CA VAL A 122 2.78 -19.34 2.22
C VAL A 122 1.59 -19.39 3.19
N ILE A 123 0.46 -18.77 2.83
CA ILE A 123 -0.78 -18.84 3.60
C ILE A 123 -1.24 -20.29 3.74
N MET A 124 -1.32 -21.06 2.64
CA MET A 124 -1.74 -22.46 2.68
C MET A 124 -0.87 -23.35 3.58
N ILE A 125 0.43 -23.05 3.69
CA ILE A 125 1.36 -23.84 4.52
C ILE A 125 1.24 -23.47 6.00
N LEU A 126 0.96 -22.20 6.31
CA LEU A 126 1.04 -21.64 7.67
C LEU A 126 -0.31 -21.36 8.33
N SER A 127 -1.44 -21.42 7.61
CA SER A 127 -2.77 -21.17 8.16
C SER A 127 -3.66 -22.44 8.16
N GLU A 128 -4.56 -22.54 9.15
CA GLU A 128 -5.52 -23.65 9.28
C GLU A 128 -6.55 -23.70 8.14
N GLN A 129 -6.92 -22.54 7.57
CA GLN A 129 -7.92 -22.44 6.51
C GLN A 129 -7.41 -22.88 5.13
N GLY A 130 -6.12 -23.23 5.00
CA GLY A 130 -5.56 -23.93 3.84
C GLY A 130 -5.73 -25.46 3.89
N TYR A 131 -6.32 -26.02 4.96
CA TYR A 131 -6.59 -27.45 5.09
C TYR A 131 -7.98 -27.80 4.57
N VAL A 132 -8.09 -28.16 3.28
CA VAL A 132 -8.96 -29.29 2.92
C VAL A 132 -8.14 -30.52 3.25
N SER A 133 -8.69 -31.42 4.07
CA SER A 133 -8.00 -32.66 4.41
C SER A 133 -7.55 -33.36 3.13
N LYS A 134 -6.25 -33.66 3.03
CA LYS A 134 -5.70 -34.48 1.96
C LYS A 134 -6.11 -35.96 2.08
N ASP A 135 -7.09 -36.29 2.92
CA ASP A 135 -7.76 -37.58 2.96
C ASP A 135 -8.97 -37.68 1.99
N GLU A 136 -9.38 -36.60 1.30
CA GLU A 136 -10.46 -36.66 0.29
C GLU A 136 -9.98 -36.55 -1.18
N LEU A 137 -8.67 -36.50 -1.46
CA LEU A 137 -8.15 -36.39 -2.84
C LEU A 137 -7.01 -37.36 -3.15
N SER A 138 -7.07 -38.57 -2.58
CA SER A 138 -6.28 -39.71 -3.05
C SER A 138 -7.17 -40.86 -3.50
N GLY A 139 -7.83 -40.67 -4.65
CA GLY A 139 -8.36 -41.74 -5.47
C GLY A 139 -8.01 -41.46 -6.94
N PRO A 140 -7.54 -42.44 -7.72
CA PRO A 140 -7.31 -42.24 -9.14
C PRO A 140 -8.64 -42.03 -9.87
N ILE A 141 -8.63 -41.17 -10.88
CA ILE A 141 -9.74 -40.96 -11.82
C ILE A 141 -9.92 -42.26 -12.62
N GLU A 142 -10.81 -43.15 -12.21
CA GLU A 142 -11.32 -44.22 -13.07
C GLU A 142 -12.67 -44.78 -12.60
N ASN A 143 -13.64 -44.69 -13.51
CA ASN A 143 -14.93 -45.38 -13.61
C ASN A 143 -16.11 -45.03 -12.68
N LEU A 144 -17.17 -44.60 -13.38
CA LEU A 144 -18.48 -44.14 -12.96
C LEU A 144 -19.50 -45.31 -13.04
N ALA A 145 -19.33 -46.35 -12.23
CA ALA A 145 -20.30 -47.42 -12.13
C ALA A 145 -20.31 -47.99 -10.70
N ASP A 146 -21.51 -48.32 -10.23
CA ASP A 146 -21.79 -49.09 -9.01
C ASP A 146 -21.92 -48.28 -7.71
N ILE A 147 -22.95 -47.41 -7.69
CA ILE A 147 -23.68 -47.08 -6.47
C ILE A 147 -24.76 -48.15 -6.31
N VAL A 148 -24.52 -49.17 -5.49
CA VAL A 148 -25.54 -50.12 -5.04
C VAL A 148 -25.22 -50.55 -3.60
N GLU A 149 -26.13 -50.20 -2.69
CA GLU A 149 -26.54 -50.94 -1.46
C GLU A 149 -25.52 -51.10 -0.30
N GLU A 150 -25.84 -50.49 0.85
CA GLU A 150 -26.22 -51.17 2.14
C GLU A 150 -24.97 -51.32 3.04
N GLU A 151 -24.97 -51.22 4.36
CA GLU A 151 -25.97 -50.97 5.41
C GLU A 151 -25.16 -50.54 6.67
N ASP A 152 -25.80 -49.80 7.57
CA ASP A 152 -25.32 -49.52 8.92
C ASP A 152 -25.36 -50.80 9.77
N GLU A 153 -24.25 -51.17 10.43
CA GLU A 153 -24.32 -51.97 11.67
C GLU A 153 -23.32 -51.43 12.71
N ASP A 154 -23.90 -50.88 13.78
CA ASP A 154 -23.25 -50.56 15.05
C ASP A 154 -22.76 -51.84 15.75
N GLU A 155 -21.49 -51.92 16.15
CA GLU A 155 -21.03 -52.90 17.14
C GLU A 155 -20.71 -52.24 18.49
N VAL A 156 -21.32 -52.85 19.50
CA VAL A 156 -21.40 -52.49 20.92
C VAL A 156 -20.10 -52.86 21.65
N ILE A 157 -19.65 -52.01 22.58
CA ILE A 157 -18.52 -52.29 23.49
C ILE A 157 -19.04 -52.82 24.84
N GLU A 158 -18.30 -53.78 25.41
CA GLU A 158 -18.11 -54.20 26.82
C GLU A 158 -18.38 -55.71 27.02
N ASP A 159 -17.56 -56.51 27.72
CA ASP A 159 -16.38 -56.31 28.57
C ASP A 159 -15.66 -57.67 28.66
N GLY A 160 -14.32 -57.72 28.80
CA GLY A 160 -13.64 -59.02 28.95
C GLY A 160 -12.11 -59.02 28.95
N GLU A 161 -11.58 -59.37 30.14
CA GLU A 161 -10.23 -59.88 30.45
C GLU A 161 -9.07 -58.88 30.56
N VAL A 162 -8.64 -58.70 31.81
CA VAL A 162 -7.34 -58.15 32.25
C VAL A 162 -6.25 -59.15 31.89
N ASP A 163 -5.39 -58.80 30.93
CA ASP A 163 -4.13 -59.51 30.67
C ASP A 163 -2.96 -58.69 31.27
N GLU A 164 -2.32 -59.25 32.28
CA GLU A 164 -1.06 -58.75 32.87
C GLU A 164 0.10 -59.09 31.93
N GLY A 165 0.28 -58.27 30.89
CA GLY A 165 1.43 -58.35 29.98
C GLY A 165 2.03 -56.98 29.72
N ASP A 166 3.33 -56.83 29.96
CA ASP A 166 4.11 -55.59 29.77
C ASP A 166 3.83 -54.90 28.42
N VAL A 167 2.99 -53.87 28.45
CA VAL A 167 2.74 -52.99 27.30
C VAL A 167 4.01 -52.17 27.08
N HIS A 168 4.88 -52.65 26.21
CA HIS A 168 5.93 -51.85 25.60
C HIS A 168 5.27 -50.77 24.73
N ILE A 169 4.88 -49.66 25.35
CA ILE A 169 4.50 -48.43 24.64
C ILE A 169 5.77 -47.94 23.93
N LYS A 170 5.94 -48.33 22.67
CA LYS A 170 6.94 -47.71 21.80
C LYS A 170 6.57 -46.22 21.73
N PRO A 171 7.50 -45.30 22.00
CA PRO A 171 7.22 -43.87 21.86
C PRO A 171 6.86 -43.61 20.41
N VAL A 172 5.56 -43.45 20.13
CA VAL A 172 5.10 -42.93 18.85
C VAL A 172 5.68 -41.53 18.77
N SER A 173 6.57 -41.30 17.79
CA SER A 173 7.09 -39.96 17.54
C SER A 173 5.89 -39.03 17.40
N ARG A 174 5.71 -38.10 18.35
CA ARG A 174 4.69 -37.06 18.21
C ARG A 174 4.92 -36.41 16.86
N LYS A 175 3.96 -36.55 15.94
CA LYS A 175 3.96 -35.76 14.69
C LYS A 175 4.14 -34.30 15.14
N PRO A 176 5.10 -33.54 14.59
CA PRO A 176 5.27 -32.16 14.99
C PRO A 176 3.94 -31.47 14.74
N HIS A 177 3.27 -31.02 15.81
CA HIS A 177 2.12 -30.15 15.67
C HIS A 177 2.62 -28.93 14.92
N ARG A 178 2.22 -28.79 13.65
CA ARG A 178 2.52 -27.59 12.88
C ARG A 178 1.86 -26.44 13.65
N GLN A 179 2.66 -25.52 14.15
CA GLN A 179 2.13 -24.28 14.69
C GLN A 179 1.46 -23.54 13.54
N LEU A 180 0.16 -23.32 13.67
CA LEU A 180 -0.64 -22.63 12.67
C LEU A 180 -0.84 -21.19 13.15
N PHE A 181 -0.84 -20.26 12.21
CA PHE A 181 -0.88 -18.82 12.44
C PHE A 181 -2.12 -18.21 11.79
N SER A 182 -2.55 -17.05 12.29
CA SER A 182 -3.67 -16.33 11.68
C SER A 182 -3.29 -15.87 10.26
N GLU A 183 -4.24 -15.91 9.32
CA GLU A 183 -4.00 -15.45 7.95
C GLU A 183 -3.55 -13.97 7.91
N VAL A 184 -4.08 -13.15 8.83
CA VAL A 184 -3.72 -11.73 8.95
C VAL A 184 -2.25 -11.58 9.32
N ASP A 185 -1.76 -12.37 10.28
CA ASP A 185 -0.36 -12.33 10.69
C ASP A 185 0.55 -12.84 9.58
N VAL A 186 0.17 -13.90 8.87
CA VAL A 186 0.94 -14.44 7.74
C VAL A 186 1.06 -13.41 6.63
N LYS A 187 -0.03 -12.73 6.24
CA LYS A 187 -0.01 -11.66 5.23
C LYS A 187 0.85 -10.48 5.66
N LEU A 188 0.74 -10.07 6.93
CA LEU A 188 1.51 -8.98 7.48
C LEU A 188 3.01 -9.29 7.44
N VAL A 189 3.41 -10.45 7.96
CA VAL A 189 4.80 -10.90 7.98
C VAL A 189 5.34 -11.11 6.56
N PHE A 190 4.57 -11.72 5.65
CA PHE A 190 4.97 -11.89 4.26
C PHE A 190 5.25 -10.55 3.57
N LYS A 191 4.40 -9.55 3.81
CA LYS A 191 4.60 -8.19 3.29
C LYS A 191 5.86 -7.53 3.88
N GLU A 192 6.08 -7.67 5.18
CA GLU A 192 7.27 -7.13 5.86
C GLU A 192 8.57 -7.77 5.37
N VAL A 193 8.60 -9.09 5.30
CA VAL A 193 9.73 -9.88 4.76
C VAL A 193 9.99 -9.49 3.30
N SER A 194 8.95 -9.43 2.46
CA SER A 194 9.06 -8.97 1.07
C SER A 194 9.65 -7.57 0.96
N SER A 195 9.20 -6.63 1.81
CA SER A 195 9.73 -5.27 1.86
C SER A 195 11.20 -5.25 2.29
N LYS A 196 11.57 -6.03 3.30
CA LYS A 196 12.94 -6.16 3.81
C LYS A 196 13.89 -6.69 2.73
N TYR A 197 13.51 -7.74 2.01
CA TYR A 197 14.31 -8.27 0.89
C TYR A 197 14.48 -7.25 -0.24
N LEU A 198 13.39 -6.58 -0.63
CA LEU A 198 13.47 -5.56 -1.68
C LEU A 198 14.39 -4.38 -1.28
N ARG A 199 14.27 -3.90 -0.04
CA ARG A 199 15.13 -2.84 0.49
C ARG A 199 16.59 -3.27 0.53
N ARG A 200 16.88 -4.45 1.10
CA ARG A 200 18.23 -5.01 1.17
C ARG A 200 18.87 -5.06 -0.21
N ARG A 201 18.14 -5.57 -1.21
CA ARG A 201 18.61 -5.64 -2.60
C ARG A 201 18.94 -4.27 -3.20
N ILE A 202 18.12 -3.25 -2.95
CA ILE A 202 18.37 -1.90 -3.49
C ILE A 202 19.61 -1.29 -2.82
N VAL A 203 19.77 -1.46 -1.52
CA VAL A 203 20.89 -0.91 -0.75
C VAL A 203 22.21 -1.63 -1.06
N GLU A 204 22.22 -2.96 -1.15
CA GLU A 204 23.44 -3.76 -1.35
C GLU A 204 23.78 -4.00 -2.83
N GLY A 205 22.76 -4.21 -3.67
CA GLY A 205 22.91 -4.59 -5.07
C GLY A 205 22.72 -3.45 -6.07
N GLU A 206 22.42 -2.23 -5.60
CA GLU A 206 22.25 -0.98 -6.35
C GLU A 206 21.25 -1.04 -7.54
N LYS A 207 20.47 -2.12 -7.64
CA LYS A 207 19.53 -2.36 -8.74
C LYS A 207 18.12 -2.59 -8.24
N ARG A 208 17.19 -1.85 -8.85
CA ARG A 208 15.75 -1.95 -8.62
C ARG A 208 15.16 -3.21 -9.26
N SER A 209 13.90 -3.52 -8.97
CA SER A 209 13.19 -4.69 -9.52
C SER A 209 13.16 -4.76 -11.04
N ASP A 210 13.11 -3.61 -11.72
CA ASP A 210 13.13 -3.51 -13.19
C ASP A 210 14.54 -3.45 -13.78
N GLY A 211 15.58 -3.54 -12.95
CA GLY A 211 16.98 -3.55 -13.34
C GLY A 211 17.64 -2.18 -13.41
N ARG A 212 16.90 -1.10 -13.16
CA ARG A 212 17.43 0.28 -13.18
C ARG A 212 18.25 0.60 -11.94
N SER A 213 19.18 1.54 -12.09
CA SER A 213 19.86 2.20 -10.96
C SER A 213 18.92 3.18 -10.23
N ALA A 214 19.42 3.79 -9.13
CA ALA A 214 18.67 4.80 -8.39
C ALA A 214 18.38 6.08 -9.21
N CYS A 215 19.28 6.42 -10.15
CA CYS A 215 19.22 7.67 -10.92
C CYS A 215 18.62 7.51 -12.33
N GLU A 216 18.37 6.27 -12.77
CA GLU A 216 17.85 6.00 -14.11
C GLU A 216 16.34 6.17 -14.21
N LEU A 217 15.90 6.93 -15.23
CA LEU A 217 14.50 7.11 -15.58
C LEU A 217 13.98 5.92 -16.43
N ARG A 218 12.66 5.71 -16.40
CA ARG A 218 11.98 4.77 -17.33
C ARG A 218 11.91 5.41 -18.72
N PRO A 219 11.81 4.61 -19.80
CA PRO A 219 11.59 5.13 -21.15
C PRO A 219 10.38 6.07 -21.21
N ILE A 220 10.53 7.19 -21.93
CA ILE A 220 9.49 8.20 -22.10
C ILE A 220 9.05 8.21 -23.56
N ASN A 221 7.73 8.24 -23.78
CA ASN A 221 7.11 8.48 -25.07
C ASN A 221 6.04 9.57 -24.90
N SER A 222 6.06 10.60 -25.74
CA SER A 222 5.10 11.69 -25.69
C SER A 222 4.59 12.00 -27.09
N GLN A 223 3.28 12.20 -27.22
CA GLN A 223 2.62 12.54 -28.47
C GLN A 223 1.55 13.59 -28.22
N CYS A 224 1.42 14.55 -29.12
CA CYS A 224 0.39 15.62 -29.06
C CYS A 224 -0.57 15.49 -30.24
N GLY A 225 -1.79 16.02 -30.09
CA GLY A 225 -2.78 16.08 -31.18
C GLY A 225 -3.42 14.75 -31.53
N ILE A 226 -3.50 13.82 -30.56
CA ILE A 226 -4.04 12.47 -30.78
C ILE A 226 -5.57 12.43 -30.93
N LEU A 227 -6.29 13.38 -30.31
CA LEU A 227 -7.74 13.49 -30.40
C LEU A 227 -8.11 14.62 -31.38
N PRO A 228 -8.77 14.32 -32.52
CA PRO A 228 -8.97 15.29 -33.61
C PRO A 228 -9.99 16.40 -33.30
N ARG A 229 -10.83 16.24 -32.27
CA ARG A 229 -11.90 17.18 -31.91
C ARG A 229 -11.61 17.98 -30.63
N ALA A 230 -10.59 17.60 -29.86
CA ALA A 230 -10.21 18.35 -28.66
C ALA A 230 -9.47 19.63 -29.06
N HIS A 231 -9.58 20.69 -28.25
CA HIS A 231 -8.78 21.90 -28.47
C HIS A 231 -7.27 21.59 -28.32
N GLY A 232 -6.93 20.76 -27.34
CA GLY A 232 -5.60 20.17 -27.19
C GLY A 232 -5.68 18.76 -26.63
N SER A 233 -4.75 17.89 -27.04
CA SER A 233 -4.63 16.55 -26.45
C SER A 233 -3.17 16.11 -26.44
N ALA A 234 -2.78 15.36 -25.42
CA ALA A 234 -1.45 14.78 -25.29
C ALA A 234 -1.52 13.39 -24.63
N LEU A 235 -0.71 12.46 -25.14
CA LEU A 235 -0.47 11.15 -24.54
C LEU A 235 0.96 11.12 -24.02
N PHE A 236 1.11 11.07 -22.70
CA PHE A 236 2.40 10.97 -22.04
C PHE A 236 2.55 9.58 -21.41
N THR A 237 3.62 8.87 -21.77
CA THR A 237 3.93 7.54 -21.24
C THR A 237 5.33 7.53 -20.65
N ARG A 238 5.46 7.09 -19.40
CA ARG A 238 6.74 6.87 -18.70
C ARG A 238 6.80 5.44 -18.16
N GLY A 239 7.44 4.55 -18.90
CA GLY A 239 7.40 3.10 -18.66
C GLY A 239 5.98 2.56 -18.69
N GLU A 240 5.54 1.89 -17.63
CA GLU A 240 4.18 1.34 -17.50
C GLU A 240 3.14 2.35 -16.96
N THR A 241 3.48 3.64 -16.86
CA THR A 241 2.56 4.70 -16.42
C THR A 241 2.20 5.58 -17.62
N GLN A 242 0.91 5.71 -17.92
CA GLN A 242 0.41 6.49 -19.05
C GLN A 242 -0.68 7.46 -18.60
N ALA A 243 -0.65 8.68 -19.14
CA ALA A 243 -1.65 9.71 -18.93
C ALA A 243 -2.12 10.29 -20.28
N LEU A 244 -3.43 10.34 -20.47
CA LEU A 244 -4.09 11.04 -21.57
C LEU A 244 -4.62 12.37 -21.04
N ALA A 245 -3.98 13.47 -21.44
CA ALA A 245 -4.41 14.81 -21.09
C ALA A 245 -5.21 15.44 -22.23
N VAL A 246 -6.29 16.15 -21.90
CA VAL A 246 -7.16 16.85 -22.85
C VAL A 246 -7.41 18.25 -22.33
N VAL A 247 -7.26 19.24 -23.20
CA VAL A 247 -7.51 20.65 -22.89
C VAL A 247 -8.78 21.09 -23.60
N THR A 248 -9.63 21.80 -22.85
CA THR A 248 -10.83 22.44 -23.36
C THR A 248 -10.79 23.92 -22.98
N LEU A 249 -10.97 24.81 -23.96
CA LEU A 249 -11.06 26.24 -23.75
C LEU A 249 -12.53 26.66 -23.72
N GLY A 250 -12.86 27.59 -22.84
CA GLY A 250 -14.20 28.14 -22.64
C GLY A 250 -14.14 29.65 -22.43
N ASP A 251 -15.32 30.26 -22.34
CA ASP A 251 -15.44 31.67 -21.96
C ASP A 251 -15.52 31.84 -20.43
N TYR A 252 -15.66 33.08 -19.97
CA TYR A 252 -15.78 33.39 -18.54
C TYR A 252 -17.02 32.77 -17.88
N GLN A 253 -18.08 32.46 -18.64
CA GLN A 253 -19.28 31.81 -18.09
C GLN A 253 -19.03 30.34 -17.71
N MET A 254 -17.97 29.73 -18.24
CA MET A 254 -17.53 28.38 -17.89
C MET A 254 -16.56 28.33 -16.70
N ALA A 255 -16.21 29.48 -16.10
CA ALA A 255 -15.40 29.51 -14.90
C ALA A 255 -16.10 28.76 -13.75
N GLN A 256 -15.35 27.97 -13.00
CA GLN A 256 -15.88 27.20 -11.88
C GLN A 256 -16.11 28.14 -10.69
N ARG A 257 -17.36 28.35 -10.31
CA ARG A 257 -17.72 29.08 -9.08
C ARG A 257 -17.54 28.16 -7.88
N ILE A 258 -16.87 28.66 -6.86
CA ILE A 258 -16.60 27.93 -5.62
C ILE A 258 -17.23 28.70 -4.47
N ASP A 259 -18.09 28.01 -3.72
CA ASP A 259 -18.68 28.52 -2.50
C ASP A 259 -17.86 27.98 -1.32
N THR A 260 -17.05 28.84 -0.70
CA THR A 260 -16.20 28.47 0.43
C THR A 260 -16.67 29.15 1.72
N LEU A 261 -16.11 28.72 2.85
CA LEU A 261 -16.45 29.29 4.16
C LEU A 261 -15.96 30.75 4.33
N VAL A 262 -14.90 31.12 3.63
CA VAL A 262 -14.21 32.41 3.80
C VAL A 262 -14.61 33.38 2.70
N ASP A 263 -14.69 32.89 1.46
CA ASP A 263 -15.05 33.68 0.29
C ASP A 263 -16.21 33.02 -0.46
N THR A 264 -17.32 33.76 -0.58
CA THR A 264 -18.55 33.32 -1.21
C THR A 264 -18.62 33.63 -2.71
N GLU A 265 -17.63 34.34 -3.26
CA GLU A 265 -17.61 34.75 -4.68
C GLU A 265 -16.33 34.32 -5.43
N GLU A 266 -15.58 33.35 -4.92
CA GLU A 266 -14.39 32.84 -5.59
C GLU A 266 -14.75 32.13 -6.91
N SER A 267 -14.05 32.46 -7.99
CA SER A 267 -14.20 31.79 -9.27
C SER A 267 -12.86 31.37 -9.85
N LYS A 268 -12.76 30.12 -10.31
CA LYS A 268 -11.57 29.57 -10.93
C LYS A 268 -11.70 29.54 -12.45
N SER A 269 -10.75 30.20 -13.11
CA SER A 269 -10.59 30.16 -14.58
C SER A 269 -9.84 28.92 -15.06
N PHE A 270 -8.98 28.35 -14.20
CA PHE A 270 -8.26 27.11 -14.45
C PHE A 270 -8.64 26.07 -13.40
N TYR A 271 -8.96 24.87 -13.85
CA TYR A 271 -9.24 23.72 -12.99
C TYR A 271 -8.82 22.44 -13.71
N LEU A 272 -8.30 21.47 -12.97
CA LEU A 272 -7.85 20.20 -13.51
C LEU A 272 -8.69 19.04 -12.98
N GLN A 273 -9.26 18.26 -13.90
CA GLN A 273 -9.98 17.04 -13.57
C GLN A 273 -9.08 15.82 -13.80
N TYR A 274 -8.83 15.07 -12.73
CA TYR A 274 -8.05 13.84 -12.78
C TYR A 274 -8.96 12.64 -12.56
N THR A 275 -8.86 11.65 -13.45
CA THR A 275 -9.64 10.41 -13.39
C THR A 275 -8.69 9.21 -13.45
N PHE A 276 -8.93 8.21 -12.61
CA PHE A 276 -8.14 7.00 -12.47
C PHE A 276 -9.02 5.74 -12.63
N PRO A 277 -9.27 5.31 -13.88
CA PRO A 277 -10.13 4.15 -14.12
C PRO A 277 -9.48 2.86 -13.60
N PRO A 278 -10.26 1.86 -13.12
CA PRO A 278 -9.74 0.61 -12.57
C PRO A 278 -8.96 -0.23 -13.62
N SER A 279 -9.29 -0.05 -14.90
CA SER A 279 -8.56 -0.65 -16.02
C SER A 279 -7.09 -0.23 -16.09
N SER A 280 -6.72 0.94 -15.56
CA SER A 280 -5.33 1.42 -15.52
C SER A 280 -4.40 0.54 -14.67
N VAL A 281 -4.96 -0.19 -13.70
CA VAL A 281 -4.23 -1.14 -12.85
C VAL A 281 -4.54 -2.60 -13.18
N GLY A 282 -5.37 -2.84 -14.21
CA GLY A 282 -5.81 -4.17 -14.61
C GLY A 282 -6.83 -4.79 -13.64
N GLU A 283 -7.60 -3.96 -12.92
CA GLU A 283 -8.60 -4.41 -11.95
C GLU A 283 -10.01 -4.10 -12.45
N VAL A 284 -11.01 -4.78 -11.88
CA VAL A 284 -12.42 -4.47 -12.06
C VAL A 284 -12.86 -3.62 -10.88
N GLY A 285 -13.54 -2.51 -11.16
CA GLY A 285 -14.02 -1.59 -10.13
C GLY A 285 -15.25 -0.83 -10.60
N ARG A 286 -15.91 -0.13 -9.68
CA ARG A 286 -17.04 0.74 -10.03
C ARG A 286 -16.53 2.01 -10.67
N THR A 287 -17.08 2.37 -11.83
CA THR A 287 -16.91 3.70 -12.41
C THR A 287 -18.03 4.60 -11.88
N GLY A 288 -17.69 5.71 -11.25
CA GLY A 288 -18.66 6.59 -10.61
C GLY A 288 -18.08 7.96 -10.31
N ALA A 289 -18.59 8.61 -9.26
CA ALA A 289 -18.05 9.87 -8.78
C ALA A 289 -16.57 9.74 -8.39
N PRO A 290 -15.76 10.80 -8.58
CA PRO A 290 -14.34 10.78 -8.27
C PRO A 290 -14.11 10.49 -6.78
N ASN A 291 -13.16 9.62 -6.51
CA ASN A 291 -12.73 9.30 -5.16
C ASN A 291 -11.79 10.39 -4.60
N ARG A 292 -11.54 10.37 -3.28
CA ARG A 292 -10.69 11.37 -2.61
C ARG A 292 -9.27 11.45 -3.18
N ARG A 293 -8.70 10.33 -3.66
CA ARG A 293 -7.35 10.30 -4.25
C ARG A 293 -7.33 10.94 -5.63
N GLU A 294 -8.39 10.75 -6.41
CA GLU A 294 -8.53 11.38 -7.72
C GLU A 294 -8.61 12.90 -7.59
N ILE A 295 -9.40 13.39 -6.63
CA ILE A 295 -9.48 14.82 -6.32
C ILE A 295 -8.12 15.34 -5.84
N GLY A 296 -7.48 14.65 -4.90
CA GLY A 296 -6.16 15.06 -4.36
C GLY A 296 -5.07 15.11 -5.43
N HIS A 297 -4.97 14.10 -6.30
CA HIS A 297 -4.02 14.12 -7.42
C HIS A 297 -4.37 15.19 -8.46
N GLY A 298 -5.65 15.48 -8.67
CA GLY A 298 -6.10 16.58 -9.52
C GLY A 298 -5.62 17.93 -8.99
N MET A 299 -5.83 18.19 -7.70
CA MET A 299 -5.38 19.43 -7.04
C MET A 299 -3.85 19.53 -7.03
N LEU A 300 -3.13 18.43 -6.79
CA LEU A 300 -1.67 18.40 -6.86
C LEU A 300 -1.16 18.75 -8.26
N ALA A 301 -1.78 18.21 -9.31
CA ALA A 301 -1.40 18.50 -10.69
C ALA A 301 -1.85 19.89 -11.15
N GLU A 302 -2.93 20.44 -10.60
CA GLU A 302 -3.38 21.82 -10.86
C GLU A 302 -2.40 22.86 -10.32
N ARG A 303 -1.74 22.55 -9.20
CA ARG A 303 -0.82 23.44 -8.48
C ARG A 303 0.66 23.27 -8.85
N ALA A 304 1.00 22.26 -9.64
CA ALA A 304 2.36 21.96 -10.06
C ALA A 304 2.79 22.78 -11.28
#